data_AF-A0A7K3QK65-F1
#
_entry.id   AF-A0A7K3QK65-F1
#
_cell.length_a   1.000
_cell.length_b   1.000
_cell.length_c   1.000
_cell.angle_alpha   90.00
_cell.angle_beta   90.00
_cell.angle_gamma   90.00
#
_symmetry.space_group_name_H-M   'P 1'
#
loop_
_entity.id
_entity.type
_entity.pdbx_description
1 polymer ?
#
loop_
_entity_poly.entity_id
_entity_poly.type
_entity_poly.pdbx_seq_one_letter_code
_entity_poly.pdbx_strand_id
1 'polypeptide(L)'
;MNRGNTSQLTAGLARVLSPRGSFRMAKVSGALPFALRAALTMALPTLPLVLLGHPNLAVLPALGAFTITFERSLPPRRRSRLWVLALVAAAMTAAVGLGSLLAVQVGPFGPWNQGLAAVVGMAAVAGLAKFGCDYAGLRGLGAVLILVAFAITAEGTPALTDVLPHTALTALGAAIAWLVCLPNSLQPQRLKRLALADALECFARALEAAGPIETSKARHQAVVAALRAYHALGDPDGSGGIVGLTRRTPGRPATTGYSADYVWALLTTDTWRDAEGDAVARHLREQARMLADRRWHTLLPLPEELLEPHTADSAPGRPATAPPQPPVPLT
;
A
#
# COMPACT_ATOMS: atom_id res chain seq x y z
N MET A 1 18.81 -1.43 -48.40
CA MET A 1 17.57 -1.91 -47.75
C MET A 1 17.94 -2.71 -46.51
N ASN A 2 17.52 -2.21 -45.34
CA ASN A 2 18.07 -2.56 -44.03
C ASN A 2 17.15 -3.57 -43.30
N ARG A 3 17.52 -4.87 -43.28
CA ARG A 3 16.71 -5.97 -42.70
C ARG A 3 16.98 -6.25 -41.21
N GLY A 4 17.79 -5.43 -40.52
CA GLY A 4 18.25 -5.72 -39.16
C GLY A 4 17.37 -5.25 -37.99
N ASN A 5 16.44 -4.30 -38.19
CA ASN A 5 15.74 -3.64 -37.06
C ASN A 5 14.41 -4.28 -36.65
N THR A 6 13.80 -5.12 -37.47
CA THR A 6 12.47 -5.67 -37.18
C THR A 6 12.49 -6.80 -36.15
N SER A 7 13.59 -7.54 -36.01
CA SER A 7 13.70 -8.64 -35.03
C SER A 7 13.92 -8.14 -33.59
N GLN A 8 14.54 -6.98 -33.40
CA GLN A 8 14.76 -6.40 -32.07
C GLN A 8 13.50 -5.75 -31.51
N LEU A 9 12.69 -5.12 -32.38
CA LEU A 9 11.42 -4.52 -31.98
C LEU A 9 10.38 -5.58 -31.60
N THR A 10 10.32 -6.71 -32.32
CA THR A 10 9.40 -7.81 -32.00
C THR A 10 9.79 -8.55 -30.71
N ALA A 11 11.09 -8.73 -30.45
CA ALA A 11 11.58 -9.29 -29.20
C ALA A 11 11.31 -8.37 -27.99
N GLY A 12 11.37 -7.05 -28.18
CA GLY A 12 11.00 -6.06 -27.17
C GLY A 12 9.50 -6.09 -26.83
N LEU A 13 8.64 -6.12 -27.86
CA LEU A 13 7.18 -6.20 -27.70
C LEU A 13 6.71 -7.52 -27.08
N ALA A 14 7.29 -8.65 -27.47
CA ALA A 14 6.98 -9.95 -26.87
C ALA A 14 7.36 -10.03 -25.39
N ARG A 15 8.39 -9.30 -24.96
CA ARG A 15 8.82 -9.23 -23.56
C ARG A 15 7.92 -8.30 -22.72
N VAL A 16 7.37 -7.25 -23.31
CA VAL A 16 6.41 -6.32 -22.67
C VAL A 16 5.01 -6.94 -22.54
N LEU A 17 4.60 -7.78 -23.49
CA LEU A 17 3.30 -8.46 -23.50
C LEU A 17 3.32 -9.83 -22.80
N SER A 18 4.43 -10.23 -22.18
CA SER A 18 4.52 -11.51 -21.46
C SER A 18 3.64 -11.48 -20.20
N PRO A 19 2.51 -12.22 -20.17
CA PRO A 19 1.64 -12.30 -18.99
C PRO A 19 2.29 -13.06 -17.84
N ARG A 20 3.45 -13.70 -18.06
CA ARG A 20 4.18 -14.42 -17.02
C ARG A 20 4.86 -13.49 -16.00
N GLY A 21 5.00 -12.20 -16.34
CA GLY A 21 5.50 -11.18 -15.42
C GLY A 21 4.47 -10.68 -14.40
N SER A 22 3.17 -10.70 -14.76
CA SER A 22 2.09 -10.13 -13.92
C SER A 22 1.54 -11.08 -12.87
N PHE A 23 1.76 -12.39 -13.03
CA PHE A 23 1.33 -13.42 -12.06
C PHE A 23 2.39 -13.83 -11.04
N ARG A 24 3.54 -13.15 -10.99
CA ARG A 24 4.42 -13.30 -9.82
C ARG A 24 3.75 -12.60 -8.64
N MET A 25 2.91 -13.35 -7.93
CA MET A 25 2.38 -12.97 -6.62
C MET A 25 3.56 -12.52 -5.76
N ALA A 26 3.70 -11.21 -5.62
CA ALA A 26 4.61 -10.66 -4.64
C ALA A 26 4.20 -11.29 -3.32
N LYS A 27 5.16 -11.93 -2.64
CA LYS A 27 4.97 -12.49 -1.31
C LYS A 27 4.79 -11.30 -0.37
N VAL A 28 3.59 -10.73 -0.35
CA VAL A 28 3.25 -9.60 0.51
C VAL A 28 3.10 -10.18 1.90
N SER A 29 4.13 -10.02 2.72
CA SER A 29 4.08 -10.29 4.16
C SER A 29 2.82 -9.65 4.73
N GLY A 30 1.91 -10.46 5.30
CA GLY A 30 0.59 -10.00 5.77
C GLY A 30 -0.59 -10.18 4.80
N ALA A 31 -0.44 -10.93 3.70
CA ALA A 31 -1.57 -11.29 2.83
C ALA A 31 -2.64 -12.14 3.52
N LEU A 32 -2.23 -13.14 4.30
CA LEU A 32 -3.13 -14.05 5.01
C LEU A 32 -4.02 -13.36 6.05
N PRO A 33 -3.51 -12.54 6.99
CA PRO A 33 -4.38 -11.85 7.94
C PRO A 33 -5.33 -10.85 7.27
N PHE A 34 -4.91 -10.24 6.15
CA PHE A 34 -5.81 -9.40 5.36
C PHE A 34 -6.89 -10.22 4.66
N ALA A 35 -6.54 -11.35 4.03
CA ALA A 35 -7.49 -12.22 3.36
C ALA A 35 -8.50 -12.81 4.35
N LEU A 36 -8.05 -13.28 5.51
CA LEU A 36 -8.92 -13.77 6.58
C LEU A 36 -9.87 -12.68 7.08
N ARG A 37 -9.36 -11.47 7.26
CA ARG A 37 -10.18 -10.32 7.67
C ARG A 37 -11.20 -9.94 6.61
N ALA A 38 -10.81 -9.87 5.34
CA ALA A 38 -11.72 -9.63 4.24
C ALA A 38 -12.79 -10.73 4.14
N ALA A 39 -12.40 -12.00 4.30
CA ALA A 39 -13.32 -13.13 4.31
C ALA A 39 -14.30 -13.04 5.49
N LEU A 40 -13.84 -12.69 6.69
CA LEU A 40 -14.70 -12.49 7.86
C LEU A 40 -15.65 -11.31 7.67
N THR A 41 -15.17 -10.19 7.14
CA THR A 41 -15.99 -9.01 6.85
C THR A 41 -17.09 -9.32 5.83
N MET A 42 -16.80 -10.17 4.85
CA MET A 42 -17.78 -10.65 3.88
C MET A 42 -18.75 -11.66 4.50
N ALA A 43 -18.24 -12.65 5.24
CA ALA A 43 -19.05 -13.72 5.81
C ALA A 43 -20.02 -13.22 6.87
N LEU A 44 -19.62 -12.25 7.70
CA LEU A 44 -20.38 -11.81 8.86
C LEU A 44 -21.79 -11.29 8.52
N PRO A 45 -21.99 -10.42 7.50
CA PRO A 45 -23.33 -10.01 7.09
C PRO A 45 -24.00 -10.97 6.09
N THR A 46 -23.25 -11.77 5.33
CA THR A 46 -23.82 -12.62 4.26
C THR A 46 -24.30 -13.97 4.76
N LEU A 47 -23.56 -14.58 5.68
CA LEU A 47 -23.82 -15.92 6.21
C LEU A 47 -25.20 -16.04 6.89
N PRO A 48 -25.66 -15.06 7.70
CA PRO A 48 -27.02 -15.09 8.25
C PRO A 48 -28.08 -15.14 7.15
N LEU A 49 -27.97 -14.33 6.10
CA LEU A 49 -28.95 -14.28 5.00
C LEU A 49 -29.03 -15.61 4.23
N VAL A 50 -27.87 -16.25 4.00
CA VAL A 50 -27.82 -17.55 3.35
C VAL A 50 -28.45 -18.63 4.23
N LEU A 51 -28.17 -18.62 5.53
CA LEU A 51 -28.77 -19.57 6.49
C LEU A 51 -30.29 -19.38 6.65
N LEU A 52 -30.78 -18.14 6.51
CA LEU A 52 -32.21 -17.83 6.47
C LEU A 52 -32.87 -18.17 5.11
N GLY A 53 -32.13 -18.76 4.15
CA GLY A 53 -32.68 -19.15 2.85
C GLY A 53 -32.84 -18.00 1.85
N HIS A 54 -32.18 -16.87 2.06
CA HIS A 54 -32.24 -15.68 1.20
C HIS A 54 -30.90 -15.40 0.48
N PRO A 55 -30.36 -16.35 -0.33
CA PRO A 55 -29.05 -16.19 -0.96
C PRO A 55 -29.00 -15.01 -1.95
N ASN A 56 -30.13 -14.67 -2.59
CA ASN A 56 -30.21 -13.53 -3.50
C ASN A 56 -29.93 -12.19 -2.80
N LEU A 57 -30.34 -12.07 -1.53
CA LEU A 57 -30.09 -10.87 -0.73
C LEU A 57 -28.67 -10.82 -0.18
N ALA A 58 -27.96 -11.96 -0.10
CA ALA A 58 -26.61 -12.03 0.43
C ALA A 58 -25.57 -11.32 -0.47
N VAL A 59 -25.86 -11.13 -1.77
CA VAL A 59 -24.95 -10.41 -2.68
C VAL A 59 -24.83 -8.93 -2.28
N LEU A 60 -25.89 -8.32 -1.76
CA LEU A 60 -25.95 -6.89 -1.45
C LEU A 60 -25.02 -6.46 -0.30
N PRO A 61 -25.03 -7.10 0.89
CA PRO A 61 -24.05 -6.79 1.92
C PRO A 61 -22.63 -7.18 1.50
N ALA A 62 -22.44 -8.20 0.65
CA ALA A 62 -21.13 -8.52 0.10
C ALA A 62 -20.59 -7.36 -0.75
N LEU A 63 -21.44 -6.72 -1.57
CA LEU A 63 -21.08 -5.53 -2.34
C LEU A 63 -20.60 -4.39 -1.43
N GLY A 64 -21.32 -4.10 -0.35
CA GLY A 64 -20.90 -3.12 0.65
C GLY A 64 -19.59 -3.50 1.35
N ALA A 65 -19.40 -4.77 1.67
CA ALA A 65 -18.20 -5.27 2.33
C ALA A 65 -16.94 -5.19 1.44
N PHE A 66 -17.05 -5.09 0.11
CA PHE A 66 -15.88 -4.88 -0.77
C PHE A 66 -15.14 -3.58 -0.48
N THR A 67 -15.76 -2.63 0.23
CA THR A 67 -15.07 -1.43 0.73
C THR A 67 -13.79 -1.75 1.52
N ILE A 68 -13.68 -2.94 2.13
CA ILE A 68 -12.45 -3.37 2.81
C ILE A 68 -11.23 -3.51 1.88
N THR A 69 -11.42 -3.75 0.58
CA THR A 69 -10.29 -3.88 -0.35
C THR A 69 -9.55 -2.56 -0.55
N PHE A 70 -10.23 -1.44 -0.31
CA PHE A 70 -9.67 -0.11 -0.37
C PHE A 70 -8.74 0.18 0.82
N GLU A 71 -8.79 -0.62 1.89
CA GLU A 71 -7.98 -0.39 3.09
C GLU A 71 -6.48 -0.24 2.78
N ARG A 72 -5.98 -0.95 1.76
CA ARG A 72 -4.56 -1.01 1.37
C ARG A 72 -4.10 0.10 0.43
N SER A 73 -5.01 0.71 -0.34
CA SER A 73 -4.68 1.74 -1.33
C SER A 73 -4.72 3.15 -0.76
N LEU A 74 -5.09 3.30 0.51
CA LEU A 74 -5.35 4.61 1.11
C LEU A 74 -4.06 5.29 1.61
N PRO A 75 -4.04 6.63 1.58
CA PRO A 75 -2.96 7.41 2.16
C PRO A 75 -2.75 7.07 3.65
N PRO A 76 -1.50 7.14 4.15
CA PRO A 76 -1.18 6.77 5.53
C PRO A 76 -1.80 7.69 6.58
N ARG A 77 -2.30 8.87 6.18
CA ARG A 77 -2.91 9.85 7.09
C ARG A 77 -4.19 9.31 7.71
N ARG A 78 -4.19 9.15 9.04
CA ARG A 78 -5.27 8.54 9.83
C ARG A 78 -6.65 9.16 9.56
N ARG A 79 -6.71 10.49 9.49
CA ARG A 79 -7.97 11.23 9.28
C ARG A 79 -8.47 11.07 7.85
N SER A 80 -7.64 11.36 6.84
CA SER A 80 -8.08 11.22 5.44
C SER A 80 -8.41 9.77 5.09
N ARG A 81 -7.71 8.78 5.65
CA ARG A 81 -8.02 7.36 5.45
C ARG A 81 -9.45 7.01 5.88
N LEU A 82 -9.86 7.42 7.08
CA LEU A 82 -11.22 7.17 7.59
C LEU A 82 -12.28 7.90 6.76
N TRP A 83 -12.01 9.14 6.39
CA TRP A 83 -12.90 9.95 5.56
C TRP A 83 -13.08 9.36 4.16
N VAL A 84 -11.99 8.92 3.51
CA VAL A 84 -12.06 8.30 2.19
C VAL A 84 -12.77 6.95 2.25
N LEU A 85 -12.54 6.13 3.29
CA LEU A 85 -13.31 4.89 3.49
C LEU A 85 -14.80 5.15 3.64
N ALA A 86 -15.18 6.15 4.45
CA ALA A 86 -16.57 6.55 4.60
C ALA A 86 -17.16 7.07 3.28
N LEU A 87 -16.40 7.84 2.50
CA LEU A 87 -16.82 8.34 1.19
C LEU A 87 -17.03 7.19 0.20
N VAL A 88 -16.12 6.21 0.15
CA VAL A 88 -16.25 5.03 -0.72
C VAL A 88 -17.43 4.16 -0.30
N ALA A 89 -17.64 3.97 1.01
CA ALA A 89 -18.80 3.27 1.54
C ALA A 89 -20.13 3.97 1.16
N ALA A 90 -20.17 5.30 1.28
CA ALA A 90 -21.32 6.09 0.86
C ALA A 90 -21.54 6.00 -0.65
N ALA A 91 -20.49 6.09 -1.47
CA ALA A 91 -20.56 5.98 -2.92
C ALA A 91 -21.06 4.59 -3.36
N MET A 92 -20.58 3.51 -2.73
CA MET A 92 -21.07 2.14 -2.98
C MET A 92 -22.56 2.00 -2.66
N THR A 93 -22.97 2.52 -1.51
CA THR A 93 -24.37 2.45 -1.07
C THR A 93 -25.28 3.26 -2.00
N ALA A 94 -24.83 4.46 -2.40
CA ALA A 94 -25.54 5.30 -3.36
C ALA A 94 -25.63 4.63 -4.74
N ALA A 95 -24.55 3.99 -5.21
CA ALA A 95 -24.54 3.25 -6.47
C ALA A 95 -25.56 2.10 -6.47
N VAL A 96 -25.62 1.31 -5.40
CA VAL A 96 -26.62 0.23 -5.26
C VAL A 96 -28.05 0.79 -5.25
N GLY A 97 -28.28 1.89 -4.52
CA GLY A 97 -29.59 2.53 -4.45
C GLY A 97 -30.06 3.13 -5.77
N LEU A 98 -29.16 3.83 -6.46
CA LEU A 98 -29.43 4.39 -7.79
C LEU A 98 -29.67 3.30 -8.82
N GLY A 99 -28.91 2.21 -8.81
CA GLY A 99 -29.13 1.07 -9.70
C GLY A 99 -30.50 0.41 -9.45
N SER A 100 -30.86 0.20 -8.18
CA SER A 100 -32.16 -0.37 -7.81
C SER A 100 -33.32 0.56 -8.20
N LEU A 101 -33.17 1.88 -8.01
CA LEU A 101 -34.18 2.86 -8.39
C LEU A 101 -34.36 2.94 -9.91
N LEU A 102 -33.24 2.90 -10.66
CA LEU A 102 -33.25 2.87 -12.12
C LEU A 102 -33.97 1.62 -12.65
N ALA A 103 -33.72 0.46 -12.05
CA ALA A 103 -34.41 -0.79 -12.41
C ALA A 103 -35.94 -0.67 -12.24
N VAL A 104 -36.41 -0.08 -11.12
CA VAL A 104 -37.84 0.15 -10.85
C VAL A 104 -38.45 1.15 -11.83
N GLN A 105 -37.77 2.26 -12.10
CA GLN A 105 -38.30 3.33 -12.94
C GLN A 105 -38.41 2.93 -14.41
N VAL A 106 -37.49 2.11 -14.90
CA VAL A 106 -37.40 1.78 -16.33
C VAL A 106 -38.06 0.44 -16.66
N GLY A 107 -38.24 -0.45 -15.68
CA GLY A 107 -38.96 -1.72 -15.85
C GLY A 107 -40.32 -1.63 -16.57
N PRO A 108 -41.16 -0.60 -16.33
CA PRO A 108 -42.45 -0.45 -17.03
C PRO A 108 -42.36 -0.11 -18.52
N PHE A 109 -41.23 0.43 -18.99
CA PHE A 109 -41.09 0.99 -20.34
C PHE A 109 -40.59 -0.03 -21.38
N GLY A 110 -40.52 -1.31 -21.02
CA GLY A 110 -40.10 -2.40 -21.89
C GLY A 110 -38.58 -2.63 -21.94
N PRO A 111 -38.15 -3.80 -22.45
CA PRO A 111 -36.78 -4.29 -22.31
C PRO A 111 -35.74 -3.44 -23.06
N TRP A 112 -36.13 -2.80 -24.17
CA TRP A 112 -35.23 -1.93 -24.93
C TRP A 112 -34.86 -0.66 -24.16
N ASN A 113 -35.84 0.00 -23.54
CA ASN A 113 -35.63 1.23 -22.77
C ASN A 113 -34.84 0.93 -21.49
N GLN A 114 -35.08 -0.24 -20.87
CA GLN A 114 -34.29 -0.72 -19.73
C GLN A 114 -32.82 -0.88 -20.08
N GLY A 115 -32.51 -1.52 -21.22
CA GLY A 115 -31.14 -1.65 -21.70
C GLY A 115 -30.46 -0.29 -21.94
N LEU A 116 -31.15 0.64 -22.62
CA LEU A 116 -30.61 1.96 -22.89
C LEU A 116 -30.35 2.75 -21.61
N ALA A 117 -31.31 2.78 -20.68
CA ALA A 117 -31.16 3.47 -19.41
C ALA A 117 -30.07 2.86 -18.54
N ALA A 118 -29.93 1.52 -18.54
CA ALA A 118 -28.86 0.83 -17.85
C ALA A 118 -27.48 1.21 -18.43
N VAL A 119 -27.34 1.29 -19.75
CA VAL A 119 -26.09 1.71 -20.41
C VAL A 119 -25.75 3.17 -20.11
N VAL A 120 -26.72 4.08 -20.20
CA VAL A 120 -26.52 5.51 -19.89
C VAL A 120 -26.20 5.69 -18.41
N GLY A 121 -26.92 5.02 -17.52
CA GLY A 121 -26.67 5.01 -16.09
C GLY A 121 -25.28 4.47 -15.76
N MET A 122 -24.88 3.34 -16.36
CA MET A 122 -23.54 2.77 -16.20
C MET A 122 -22.45 3.72 -16.69
N ALA A 123 -22.63 4.37 -17.84
CA ALA A 123 -21.66 5.34 -18.35
C ALA A 123 -21.51 6.55 -17.42
N ALA A 124 -22.62 7.08 -16.90
CA ALA A 124 -22.62 8.18 -15.95
C ALA A 124 -21.94 7.80 -14.62
N VAL A 125 -22.31 6.64 -14.05
CA VAL A 125 -21.72 6.13 -12.81
C VAL A 125 -20.25 5.80 -13.01
N ALA A 126 -19.85 5.21 -14.14
CA ALA A 126 -18.45 4.95 -14.45
C ALA A 126 -17.63 6.24 -14.53
N GLY A 127 -18.14 7.27 -15.21
CA GLY A 127 -17.50 8.57 -15.30
C GLY A 127 -17.34 9.23 -13.94
N LEU A 128 -18.40 9.27 -13.14
CA LEU A 128 -18.39 9.87 -11.80
C LEU A 128 -17.52 9.09 -10.82
N ALA A 129 -17.60 7.75 -10.83
CA ALA A 129 -16.79 6.87 -10.01
C ALA A 129 -15.30 7.01 -10.37
N LYS A 130 -14.96 7.09 -11.65
CA LYS A 130 -13.59 7.33 -12.10
C LYS A 130 -13.10 8.70 -11.65
N PHE A 131 -13.86 9.76 -11.92
CA PHE A 131 -13.50 11.12 -11.50
C PHE A 131 -13.29 11.21 -9.99
N GLY A 132 -14.19 10.61 -9.20
CA GLY A 132 -14.06 10.55 -7.74
C GLY A 132 -12.86 9.73 -7.28
N CYS A 133 -12.56 8.60 -7.93
CA CYS A 133 -11.38 7.79 -7.61
C CYS A 133 -10.08 8.53 -7.94
N ASP A 134 -10.01 9.18 -9.10
CA ASP A 134 -8.85 9.97 -9.52
C ASP A 134 -8.61 11.14 -8.55
N TYR A 135 -9.69 11.84 -8.15
CA TYR A 135 -9.62 12.90 -7.15
C TYR A 135 -9.17 12.39 -5.77
N ALA A 136 -9.65 11.22 -5.36
CA ALA A 136 -9.29 10.62 -4.07
C ALA A 136 -7.93 9.88 -4.09
N GLY A 137 -7.23 9.83 -5.24
CA GLY A 137 -6.00 9.06 -5.41
C GLY A 137 -6.19 7.55 -5.25
N LEU A 138 -7.42 7.06 -5.39
CA LEU A 138 -7.76 5.65 -5.30
C LEU A 138 -7.36 4.93 -6.59
N ARG A 139 -6.42 3.99 -6.49
CA ARG A 139 -5.95 3.20 -7.63
C ARG A 139 -7.14 2.47 -8.28
N GLY A 140 -7.13 2.37 -9.61
CA GLY A 140 -8.28 2.09 -10.50
C GLY A 140 -9.20 0.88 -10.22
N LEU A 141 -8.88 -0.01 -9.27
CA LEU A 141 -9.81 -1.05 -8.80
C LEU A 141 -11.11 -0.43 -8.22
N GLY A 142 -11.00 0.78 -7.67
CA GLY A 142 -12.11 1.41 -6.97
C GLY A 142 -13.33 1.70 -7.82
N ALA A 143 -13.09 2.34 -8.97
CA ALA A 143 -14.16 2.67 -9.92
C ALA A 143 -14.82 1.41 -10.47
N VAL A 144 -14.05 0.34 -10.69
CA VAL A 144 -14.56 -0.95 -11.18
C VAL A 144 -15.55 -1.56 -10.19
N LEU A 145 -15.23 -1.56 -8.89
CA LEU A 145 -16.13 -2.11 -7.87
C LEU A 145 -17.43 -1.32 -7.77
N ILE A 146 -17.38 0.02 -7.88
CA ILE A 146 -18.58 0.88 -7.81
C ILE A 146 -19.48 0.61 -9.01
N LEU A 147 -18.88 0.53 -10.20
CA LEU A 147 -19.59 0.22 -11.43
C LEU A 147 -20.22 -1.18 -11.38
N VAL A 148 -19.49 -2.18 -10.89
CA VAL A 148 -20.01 -3.55 -10.74
C VAL A 148 -21.18 -3.59 -9.76
N ALA A 149 -21.10 -2.89 -8.63
CA ALA A 149 -22.20 -2.81 -7.66
C ALA A 149 -23.46 -2.18 -8.28
N PHE A 150 -23.30 -1.11 -9.07
CA PHE A 150 -24.40 -0.49 -9.80
C PHE A 150 -24.98 -1.42 -10.88
N ALA A 151 -24.13 -2.07 -11.67
CA ALA A 151 -24.56 -2.92 -12.77
C ALA A 151 -25.40 -4.11 -12.27
N ILE A 152 -24.94 -4.78 -11.21
CA ILE A 152 -25.65 -5.93 -10.60
C ILE A 152 -27.04 -5.51 -10.12
N THR A 153 -27.20 -4.32 -9.56
CA THR A 153 -28.48 -3.87 -9.01
C THR A 153 -29.40 -3.27 -10.07
N ALA A 154 -28.84 -2.69 -11.14
CA ALA A 154 -29.59 -2.17 -12.28
C ALA A 154 -30.19 -3.27 -13.18
N GLU A 155 -29.56 -4.44 -13.24
CA GLU A 155 -30.06 -5.60 -14.02
C GLU A 155 -31.16 -6.39 -13.29
N GLY A 156 -31.31 -6.19 -11.98
CA GLY A 156 -32.35 -6.84 -11.20
C GLY A 156 -33.76 -6.36 -11.57
N THR A 157 -34.76 -7.09 -11.07
CA THR A 157 -36.18 -6.70 -11.13
C THR A 157 -36.73 -6.40 -9.72
N PRO A 158 -36.18 -5.44 -8.96
CA PRO A 158 -36.68 -5.10 -7.64
C PRO A 158 -38.04 -4.41 -7.73
N ALA A 159 -38.91 -4.64 -6.74
CA ALA A 159 -40.05 -3.75 -6.51
C ALA A 159 -39.59 -2.45 -5.84
N LEU A 160 -40.41 -1.40 -5.88
CA LEU A 160 -40.09 -0.13 -5.21
C LEU A 160 -39.86 -0.32 -3.70
N THR A 161 -40.58 -1.26 -3.10
CA THR A 161 -40.44 -1.67 -1.69
C THR A 161 -39.07 -2.28 -1.38
N ASP A 162 -38.36 -2.78 -2.38
CA ASP A 162 -37.10 -3.50 -2.20
C ASP A 162 -35.88 -2.58 -2.28
N VAL A 163 -36.05 -1.34 -2.78
CA VAL A 163 -34.96 -0.37 -2.89
C VAL A 163 -34.38 -0.02 -1.52
N LEU A 164 -35.25 0.22 -0.53
CA LEU A 164 -34.84 0.55 0.84
C LEU A 164 -34.11 -0.62 1.54
N PRO A 165 -34.61 -1.87 1.54
CA PRO A 165 -33.87 -2.98 2.14
C PRO A 165 -32.58 -3.29 1.37
N HIS A 166 -32.54 -3.17 0.04
CA HIS A 166 -31.29 -3.41 -0.71
C HIS A 166 -30.19 -2.39 -0.37
N THR A 167 -30.56 -1.12 -0.26
CA THR A 167 -29.62 -0.07 0.17
C THR A 167 -29.20 -0.24 1.62
N ALA A 168 -30.13 -0.57 2.52
CA ALA A 168 -29.84 -0.82 3.92
C ALA A 168 -28.89 -2.01 4.13
N LEU A 169 -29.09 -3.11 3.41
CA LEU A 169 -28.21 -4.28 3.45
C LEU A 169 -26.80 -3.96 2.96
N THR A 170 -26.69 -3.19 1.88
CA THR A 170 -25.41 -2.72 1.35
C THR A 170 -24.71 -1.80 2.35
N ALA A 171 -25.45 -0.84 2.93
CA ALA A 171 -24.95 0.08 3.94
C ALA A 171 -24.44 -0.66 5.17
N LEU A 172 -25.14 -1.71 5.61
CA LEU A 172 -24.76 -2.56 6.72
C LEU A 172 -23.46 -3.32 6.43
N GLY A 173 -23.31 -3.90 5.23
CA GLY A 173 -22.07 -4.52 4.79
C GLY A 173 -20.88 -3.55 4.79
N ALA A 174 -21.10 -2.33 4.28
CA ALA A 174 -20.09 -1.27 4.27
C ALA A 174 -19.75 -0.77 5.68
N ALA A 175 -20.75 -0.65 6.57
CA ALA A 175 -20.55 -0.27 7.97
C ALA A 175 -19.73 -1.30 8.74
N ILE A 176 -19.99 -2.60 8.53
CA ILE A 176 -19.19 -3.68 9.12
C ILE A 176 -17.76 -3.62 8.61
N ALA A 177 -17.55 -3.45 7.31
CA ALA A 177 -16.22 -3.28 6.75
C ALA A 177 -15.48 -2.08 7.34
N TRP A 178 -16.18 -0.94 7.51
CA TRP A 178 -15.64 0.25 8.14
C TRP A 178 -15.26 0.00 9.61
N LEU A 179 -16.15 -0.62 10.41
CA LEU A 179 -15.89 -0.98 11.80
C LEU A 179 -14.68 -1.92 11.93
N VAL A 180 -14.57 -2.90 11.04
CA VAL A 180 -13.44 -3.82 11.00
C VAL A 180 -12.13 -3.08 10.64
N CYS A 181 -12.19 -1.96 9.91
CA CYS A 181 -11.04 -1.08 9.60
C CYS A 181 -10.62 -0.14 10.73
N LEU A 182 -11.53 0.25 11.63
CA LEU A 182 -11.23 1.12 12.77
C LEU A 182 -10.05 0.67 13.64
N PRO A 183 -9.93 -0.61 14.09
CA PRO A 183 -8.84 -1.03 14.98
C PRO A 183 -7.45 -0.86 14.34
N ASN A 184 -7.36 -0.96 13.01
CA ASN A 184 -6.09 -0.78 12.30
C ASN A 184 -5.74 0.71 12.12
N SER A 185 -6.75 1.59 12.09
CA SER A 185 -6.58 3.04 12.16
C SER A 185 -6.16 3.51 13.56
N LEU A 186 -6.46 2.74 14.60
CA LEU A 186 -6.12 3.03 16.00
C LEU A 186 -4.69 2.64 16.38
N GLN A 187 -3.97 1.85 15.56
CA GLN A 187 -2.61 1.39 15.86
C GLN A 187 -1.57 1.83 14.80
N PRO A 188 -1.37 3.14 14.58
CA PRO A 188 -0.42 3.65 13.60
C PRO A 188 1.02 3.18 13.86
N GLN A 189 1.40 2.96 15.12
CA GLN A 189 2.72 2.45 15.50
C GLN A 189 2.99 1.05 14.94
N ARG A 190 1.96 0.21 14.80
CA ARG A 190 2.11 -1.15 14.24
C ARG A 190 2.42 -1.12 12.75
N LEU A 191 1.74 -0.24 12.00
CA LEU A 191 2.00 -0.06 10.57
C LEU A 191 3.41 0.47 10.31
N LYS A 192 3.87 1.43 11.13
CA LYS A 192 5.25 1.95 11.07
C LYS A 192 6.29 0.85 11.31
N ARG A 193 6.09 0.01 12.34
CA ARG A 193 6.98 -1.14 12.63
C ARG A 193 7.03 -2.15 11.50
N LEU A 194 5.89 -2.50 10.92
CA LEU A 194 5.81 -3.45 9.81
C LEU A 194 6.45 -2.90 8.52
N ALA A 195 6.28 -1.61 8.23
CA ALA A 195 6.93 -0.97 7.09
C ALA A 195 8.46 -0.96 7.24
N LEU A 196 8.97 -0.72 8.45
CA LEU A 196 10.39 -0.81 8.74
C LEU A 196 10.92 -2.25 8.64
N ALA A 197 10.19 -3.22 9.20
CA ALA A 197 10.55 -4.64 9.08
C ALA A 197 10.63 -5.08 7.60
N ASP A 198 9.67 -4.67 6.77
CA ASP A 198 9.64 -4.98 5.34
C ASP A 198 10.83 -4.35 4.60
N ALA A 199 11.21 -3.10 4.96
CA ALA A 199 12.39 -2.45 4.41
C ALA A 199 13.68 -3.21 4.77
N LEU A 200 13.89 -3.54 6.05
CA LEU A 200 15.05 -4.29 6.52
C LEU A 200 15.13 -5.69 5.87
N GLU A 201 14.00 -6.36 5.70
CA GLU A 201 13.95 -7.65 5.01
C GLU A 201 14.32 -7.51 3.52
N CYS A 202 13.85 -6.46 2.84
CA CYS A 202 14.23 -6.19 1.45
C CYS A 202 15.72 -5.85 1.31
N PHE A 203 16.31 -5.13 2.27
CA PHE A 203 17.76 -4.89 2.30
C PHE A 203 18.55 -6.18 2.48
N ALA A 204 18.18 -7.02 3.44
CA ALA A 204 18.83 -8.31 3.64
C ALA A 204 18.77 -9.18 2.36
N ARG A 205 17.63 -9.18 1.65
CA ARG A 205 17.51 -9.87 0.35
C ARG A 205 18.39 -9.24 -0.75
N ALA A 206 18.59 -7.92 -0.71
CA ALA A 206 19.45 -7.24 -1.68
C ALA A 206 20.94 -7.53 -1.45
N LEU A 207 21.35 -7.71 -0.19
CA LEU A 207 22.71 -8.12 0.17
C LEU A 207 23.02 -9.55 -0.27
N GLU A 208 22.05 -10.46 -0.16
CA GLU A 208 22.22 -11.87 -0.54
C GLU A 208 21.99 -12.18 -2.03
N ALA A 209 21.53 -11.20 -2.81
CA ALA A 209 21.22 -11.40 -4.22
C ALA A 209 22.50 -11.68 -5.02
N ALA A 210 22.71 -12.94 -5.37
CA ALA A 210 23.84 -13.38 -6.19
C ALA A 210 23.60 -13.09 -7.68
N GLY A 211 24.36 -12.14 -8.24
CA GLY A 211 24.42 -11.88 -9.67
C GLY A 211 23.68 -10.62 -10.14
N PRO A 212 24.15 -9.99 -11.23
CA PRO A 212 23.88 -8.59 -11.54
C PRO A 212 22.40 -8.24 -11.78
N ILE A 213 21.63 -9.16 -12.35
CA ILE A 213 20.19 -8.94 -12.64
C ILE A 213 19.36 -9.04 -11.35
N GLU A 214 19.65 -10.02 -10.50
CA GLU A 214 18.96 -10.21 -9.23
C GLU A 214 19.30 -9.08 -8.26
N THR A 215 20.58 -8.65 -8.22
CA THR A 215 21.02 -7.50 -7.44
C THR A 215 20.30 -6.21 -7.85
N SER A 216 20.15 -5.94 -9.15
CA SER A 216 19.45 -4.73 -9.63
C SER A 216 17.99 -4.70 -9.18
N LYS A 217 17.27 -5.82 -9.33
CA LYS A 217 15.87 -5.93 -8.91
C LYS A 217 15.72 -5.83 -7.40
N ALA A 218 16.57 -6.52 -6.65
CA ALA A 218 16.54 -6.51 -5.19
C ALA A 218 16.88 -5.12 -4.63
N ARG A 219 17.84 -4.41 -5.23
CA ARG A 219 18.13 -3.00 -4.91
C ARG A 219 16.94 -2.10 -5.17
N HIS A 220 16.29 -2.22 -6.33
CA HIS A 220 15.10 -1.42 -6.61
C HIS A 220 13.98 -1.70 -5.58
N GLN A 221 13.77 -2.96 -5.21
CA GLN A 221 12.80 -3.33 -4.17
C GLN A 221 13.17 -2.76 -2.80
N ALA A 222 14.44 -2.82 -2.40
CA ALA A 222 14.94 -2.24 -1.16
C ALA A 222 14.75 -0.72 -1.11
N VAL A 223 15.10 0.00 -2.19
CA VAL A 223 14.87 1.45 -2.30
C VAL A 223 13.38 1.80 -2.19
N VAL A 224 12.51 1.06 -2.89
CA VAL A 224 11.06 1.29 -2.82
C VAL A 224 10.51 1.02 -1.42
N ALA A 225 10.96 -0.05 -0.75
CA ALA A 225 10.55 -0.38 0.62
C ALA A 225 11.05 0.68 1.62
N ALA A 226 12.29 1.14 1.46
CA ALA A 226 12.89 2.20 2.25
C ALA A 226 12.15 3.53 2.12
N LEU A 227 11.81 3.95 0.90
CA LEU A 227 11.00 5.16 0.65
C LEU A 227 9.60 5.05 1.28
N ARG A 228 8.98 3.86 1.24
CA ARG A 228 7.69 3.62 1.93
C ARG A 228 7.83 3.75 3.44
N ALA A 229 8.90 3.19 4.03
CA ALA A 229 9.18 3.32 5.45
C ALA A 229 9.44 4.79 5.83
N TYR A 230 10.22 5.52 5.03
CA TYR A 230 10.46 6.95 5.20
C TYR A 230 9.16 7.76 5.20
N HIS A 231 8.28 7.56 4.21
CA HIS A 231 6.97 8.23 4.16
C HIS A 231 6.05 7.83 5.33
N ALA A 232 6.09 6.58 5.79
CA ALA A 232 5.30 6.15 6.93
C ALA A 232 5.79 6.75 8.27
N LEU A 233 7.10 7.01 8.37
CA LEU A 233 7.74 7.61 9.55
C LEU A 233 7.61 9.14 9.57
N GLY A 234 7.75 9.79 8.42
CA GLY A 234 7.77 11.25 8.26
C GLY A 234 6.42 11.97 8.30
N ASP A 235 5.32 11.31 8.68
CA ASP A 235 4.00 11.95 8.78
C ASP A 235 3.96 12.91 9.99
N PRO A 236 3.92 14.24 9.77
CA PRO A 236 4.10 15.25 10.81
C PRO A 236 2.83 15.49 11.66
N ASP A 237 1.67 15.00 11.22
CA ASP A 237 0.39 15.18 11.93
C ASP A 237 0.24 14.27 13.18
N GLY A 238 1.27 13.49 13.50
CA GLY A 238 1.38 12.72 14.73
C GLY A 238 1.74 13.59 15.94
N SER A 239 0.95 14.62 16.23
CA SER A 239 1.01 15.47 17.44
C SER A 239 0.58 14.69 18.70
N GLY A 240 1.21 13.54 18.93
CA GLY A 240 0.90 12.61 20.00
C GLY A 240 2.09 11.72 20.32
N GLY A 241 3.21 12.34 20.72
CA GLY A 241 4.22 11.72 21.56
C GLY A 241 5.24 10.81 20.87
N ILE A 242 6.48 11.30 20.83
CA ILE A 242 7.75 10.55 20.76
C ILE A 242 8.06 9.89 19.41
N VAL A 243 8.85 10.60 18.60
CA VAL A 243 10.18 10.21 18.05
C VAL A 243 10.69 11.51 17.42
N GLY A 244 11.59 12.31 17.99
CA GLY A 244 12.85 11.93 18.59
C GLY A 244 14.02 12.48 17.76
N LEU A 245 13.97 13.76 17.37
CA LEU A 245 15.11 14.50 16.84
C LEU A 245 15.15 15.89 17.48
N THR A 246 16.32 16.22 18.03
CA THR A 246 16.86 17.55 18.37
C THR A 246 16.38 18.33 19.60
N ARG A 247 16.05 17.68 20.71
CA ARG A 247 16.39 18.26 22.03
C ARG A 247 17.13 17.24 22.87
N ARG A 248 18.46 17.24 22.71
CA ARG A 248 19.40 16.57 23.61
C ARG A 248 19.12 17.13 25.00
N THR A 249 18.27 16.44 25.75
CA THR A 249 17.99 16.79 27.14
C THR A 249 19.11 16.11 27.92
N PRO A 250 20.11 16.85 28.41
CA PRO A 250 21.24 16.23 29.09
C PRO A 250 20.70 15.45 30.30
N GLY A 251 21.02 14.16 30.37
CA GLY A 251 20.65 13.27 31.48
C GLY A 251 19.55 12.23 31.21
N ARG A 252 18.90 12.20 30.03
CA ARG A 252 17.98 11.11 29.67
C ARG A 252 18.70 10.11 28.75
N PRO A 253 18.73 8.80 29.06
CA PRO A 253 19.31 7.80 28.17
C PRO A 253 18.63 7.90 26.81
N ALA A 254 19.44 7.95 25.75
CA ALA A 254 18.95 8.09 24.39
C ALA A 254 18.07 6.88 24.05
N THR A 255 16.75 7.05 24.10
CA THR A 255 15.84 6.12 23.42
C THR A 255 16.07 6.32 21.93
N THR A 256 16.94 5.50 21.35
CA THR A 256 17.23 5.35 19.93
C THR A 256 15.96 4.90 19.22
N GLY A 257 15.09 5.86 18.90
CA GLY A 257 14.05 5.65 17.91
C GLY A 257 14.71 5.56 16.54
N TYR A 258 14.28 4.60 15.71
CA TYR A 258 14.66 4.58 14.29
C TYR A 258 14.16 5.89 13.65
N SER A 259 15.07 6.79 13.32
CA SER A 259 14.77 7.97 12.52
C SER A 259 14.72 7.58 11.05
N ALA A 260 13.97 8.34 10.27
CA ALA A 260 13.96 8.21 8.82
C ALA A 260 15.39 8.38 8.24
N ASP A 261 16.25 9.10 8.96
CA ASP A 261 17.67 9.27 8.67
C ASP A 261 18.47 7.97 8.80
N TYR A 262 18.06 7.02 9.65
CA TYR A 262 18.70 5.70 9.73
C TYR A 262 18.48 4.89 8.45
N VAL A 263 17.25 4.85 7.94
CA VAL A 263 16.92 4.16 6.68
C VAL A 263 17.64 4.85 5.51
N TRP A 264 17.80 6.17 5.58
CA TRP A 264 18.52 6.94 4.58
C TRP A 264 20.04 6.70 4.64
N ALA A 265 20.64 6.69 5.82
CA ALA A 265 22.03 6.32 6.03
C ALA A 265 22.26 4.91 5.46
N LEU A 266 21.37 3.96 5.78
CA LEU A 266 21.35 2.59 5.25
C LEU A 266 21.11 2.48 3.72
N LEU A 267 20.78 3.57 3.03
CA LEU A 267 20.73 3.61 1.56
C LEU A 267 22.00 4.22 0.97
N THR A 268 22.62 5.15 1.68
CA THR A 268 23.70 5.99 1.16
C THR A 268 25.11 5.50 1.48
N THR A 269 25.32 4.72 2.55
CA THR A 269 26.67 4.23 2.85
C THR A 269 27.07 3.13 1.88
N ASP A 270 28.09 3.32 1.04
CA ASP A 270 28.59 2.26 0.14
C ASP A 270 29.21 1.04 0.88
N THR A 271 29.10 0.96 2.22
CA THR A 271 29.78 0.03 3.12
C THR A 271 29.33 -1.42 3.00
N TRP A 272 28.17 -1.71 2.39
CA TRP A 272 27.70 -3.10 2.18
C TRP A 272 28.44 -3.88 1.08
N ARG A 273 29.44 -3.27 0.43
CA ARG A 273 30.14 -3.88 -0.71
C ARG A 273 31.19 -4.91 -0.30
N ASP A 274 31.60 -4.94 0.97
CA ASP A 274 32.66 -5.82 1.48
C ASP A 274 32.13 -7.10 2.16
N ALA A 275 33.03 -8.05 2.39
CA ALA A 275 32.82 -9.47 2.71
C ALA A 275 31.94 -9.82 3.93
N GLU A 276 31.38 -8.83 4.63
CA GLU A 276 30.49 -9.01 5.79
C GLU A 276 28.99 -9.00 5.43
N GLY A 277 28.64 -8.94 4.15
CA GLY A 277 27.26 -8.88 3.67
C GLY A 277 26.31 -9.93 4.27
N ASP A 278 26.79 -11.16 4.48
CA ASP A 278 25.99 -12.26 5.06
C ASP A 278 25.73 -12.11 6.56
N ALA A 279 26.67 -11.53 7.32
CA ALA A 279 26.49 -11.26 8.74
C ALA A 279 25.49 -10.10 8.93
N VAL A 280 25.65 -9.05 8.14
CA VAL A 280 24.73 -7.89 8.13
C VAL A 280 23.33 -8.32 7.69
N ALA A 281 23.19 -9.13 6.63
CA ALA A 281 21.91 -9.63 6.16
C ALA A 281 21.17 -10.47 7.23
N ARG A 282 21.89 -11.31 7.98
CA ARG A 282 21.32 -12.06 9.12
C ARG A 282 20.83 -11.13 10.22
N HIS A 283 21.65 -10.15 10.63
CA HIS A 283 21.27 -9.19 11.66
C HIS A 283 20.03 -8.37 11.27
N LEU A 284 19.97 -7.88 10.03
CA LEU A 284 18.82 -7.14 9.50
C LEU A 284 17.54 -7.99 9.52
N ARG A 285 17.62 -9.29 9.25
CA ARG A 285 16.46 -10.21 9.34
C ARG A 285 16.02 -10.46 10.76
N GLU A 286 16.95 -10.59 11.70
CA GLU A 286 16.60 -10.72 13.12
C GLU A 286 15.89 -9.47 13.61
N GLN A 287 16.39 -8.28 13.26
CA GLN A 287 15.70 -7.02 13.56
C GLN A 287 14.33 -6.92 12.90
N ALA A 288 14.21 -7.31 11.62
CA ALA A 288 12.92 -7.36 10.93
C ALA A 288 11.92 -8.31 11.62
N ARG A 289 12.38 -9.49 12.07
CA ARG A 289 11.55 -10.45 12.80
C ARG A 289 11.10 -9.90 14.15
N MET A 290 12.00 -9.25 14.90
CA MET A 290 11.68 -8.62 16.18
C MET A 290 10.68 -7.47 16.02
N LEU A 291 10.81 -6.66 14.97
CA LEU A 291 9.86 -5.59 14.64
C LEU A 291 8.50 -6.12 14.18
N ALA A 292 8.48 -7.28 13.51
CA ALA A 292 7.25 -7.93 13.09
C ALA A 292 6.51 -8.64 14.25
N ASP A 293 7.23 -9.04 15.29
CA ASP A 293 6.64 -9.67 16.47
C ASP A 293 5.82 -8.65 17.29
N ARG A 294 4.57 -9.02 17.58
CA ARG A 294 3.59 -8.18 18.28
C ARG A 294 3.97 -7.95 19.75
N ARG A 295 4.79 -8.83 20.32
CA ARG A 295 5.11 -8.85 21.76
C ARG A 295 6.23 -7.90 22.18
N TRP A 296 7.05 -7.45 21.23
CA TRP A 296 8.26 -6.70 21.55
C TRP A 296 8.05 -5.19 21.33
N HIS A 297 8.21 -4.43 22.41
CA HIS A 297 8.16 -2.96 22.36
C HIS A 297 9.54 -2.33 22.44
N THR A 298 10.55 -3.10 22.81
CA THR A 298 11.93 -2.67 23.03
C THR A 298 12.79 -3.22 21.89
N LEU A 299 13.47 -2.33 21.19
CA LEU A 299 14.34 -2.68 20.07
C LEU A 299 15.73 -3.02 20.61
N LEU A 300 16.38 -4.02 20.00
CA LEU A 300 17.78 -4.26 20.29
C LEU A 300 18.61 -3.08 19.76
N PRO A 301 19.52 -2.50 20.56
CA PRO A 301 20.50 -1.57 20.03
C PRO A 301 21.30 -2.28 18.94
N LEU A 302 21.58 -1.58 17.83
CA LEU A 302 22.55 -2.09 16.87
C LEU A 302 23.92 -2.21 17.56
N PRO A 303 24.79 -3.13 17.08
CA PRO A 303 26.20 -3.05 17.40
C PRO A 303 26.69 -1.64 17.05
N GLU A 304 27.22 -0.91 18.04
CA GLU A 304 27.75 0.45 17.83
C GLU A 304 28.80 0.49 16.71
N GLU A 305 29.48 -0.64 16.49
CA GLU A 305 30.46 -0.91 15.44
C GLU A 305 29.96 -0.61 14.01
N LEU A 306 28.65 -0.70 13.74
CA LEU A 306 28.07 -0.38 12.41
C LEU A 306 27.69 1.10 12.26
N LEU A 307 27.57 1.82 13.37
CA LEU A 307 27.18 3.23 13.43
C LEU A 307 28.38 4.16 13.55
N GLU A 308 29.52 3.66 14.02
CA GLU A 308 30.78 4.36 13.85
C GLU A 308 31.06 4.44 12.35
N PRO A 309 31.00 5.64 11.73
CA PRO A 309 31.46 5.78 10.37
C PRO A 309 32.89 5.26 10.39
N HIS A 310 33.17 4.20 9.64
CA HIS A 310 34.54 3.77 9.40
C HIS A 310 35.26 5.01 8.89
N THR A 311 35.99 5.70 9.76
CA THR A 311 37.01 6.67 9.40
C THR A 311 38.13 5.84 8.81
N ALA A 312 37.84 5.24 7.67
CA ALA A 312 38.79 4.55 6.85
C ALA A 312 39.85 5.60 6.51
N ASP A 313 41.01 5.40 7.10
CA ASP A 313 42.27 5.89 6.58
C ASP A 313 42.43 7.41 6.55
N SER A 314 42.58 7.99 7.75
CA SER A 314 43.75 8.86 7.94
C SER A 314 45.00 7.99 7.81
N ALA A 315 45.38 7.64 6.58
CA ALA A 315 46.62 6.94 6.31
C ALA A 315 47.78 7.78 6.87
N PRO A 316 48.56 7.29 7.85
CA PRO A 316 49.72 8.01 8.35
C PRO A 316 50.83 7.89 7.31
N GLY A 317 50.83 8.75 6.29
CA GLY A 317 51.91 8.70 5.29
C GLY A 317 51.75 9.49 4.00
N ARG A 318 50.67 10.25 3.77
CA ARG A 318 50.64 11.16 2.61
C ARG A 318 51.20 12.53 3.04
N PRO A 319 52.44 12.90 2.66
CA PRO A 319 52.95 14.23 2.94
C PRO A 319 52.02 15.26 2.33
N ALA A 320 51.65 16.27 3.14
CA ALA A 320 50.81 17.37 2.72
C ALA A 320 51.45 18.03 1.48
N THR A 321 50.77 17.94 0.35
CA THR A 321 51.11 18.73 -0.83
C THR A 321 50.92 20.19 -0.43
N ALA A 322 52.03 20.91 -0.32
CA ALA A 322 52.03 22.33 -0.01
C ALA A 322 51.13 23.08 -1.02
N PRO A 323 50.33 24.05 -0.56
CA PRO A 323 49.53 24.86 -1.47
C PRO A 323 50.44 25.61 -2.45
N PRO A 324 50.01 25.78 -3.73
CA PRO A 324 50.80 26.46 -4.74
C PRO A 324 51.09 27.89 -4.29
N GLN A 325 52.37 28.25 -4.23
CA GLN A 325 52.77 29.64 -3.95
C GLN A 325 52.31 30.55 -5.11
N PRO A 326 51.77 31.75 -4.80
CA PRO A 326 51.42 32.73 -5.82
C PRO A 326 52.68 33.24 -6.55
N PRO A 327 52.57 33.58 -7.83
CA PRO A 327 53.70 34.02 -8.63
C PRO A 327 54.26 35.35 -8.09
N VAL A 328 55.58 35.37 -7.88
CA VAL A 328 56.34 36.56 -7.52
C VAL A 328 56.37 37.51 -8.73
N PRO A 329 56.02 38.79 -8.59
CA PRO A 329 56.12 39.76 -9.68
C PRO A 329 57.60 40.05 -9.98
N LEU A 330 57.98 39.91 -11.26
CA LEU A 330 59.27 40.33 -11.78
C LEU A 330 59.30 41.86 -11.87
N THR A 331 60.23 42.48 -11.16
CA THR A 331 60.69 43.87 -11.38
C THR A 331 61.79 43.90 -12.43
#